data_AF-A0A8J4X3H4-F1
#
_entry.id   AF-A0A8J4X3H4-F1
#
_cell.length_a   1.000
_cell.length_b   1.000
_cell.length_c   1.000
_cell.angle_alpha   90.00
_cell.angle_beta   90.00
_cell.angle_gamma   90.00
#
_symmetry.space_group_name_H-M   'P 1'
#
loop_
_entity.id
_entity.type
_entity.pdbx_description
1 polymer ?
#
loop_
_entity_poly.entity_id
_entity_poly.type
_entity_poly.pdbx_seq_one_letter_code
_entity_poly.pdbx_strand_id
1 'polypeptide(L)'
;MYPLRPRSSPKATIFFIFLIWISAFIVGLPGLVAAELFDQKTVNFTKVHNDTGLQVTQEISELEVKVTMKLHCSFNLSPELLELYDYALFILMYLLPLTTLAATYVPISIRLWRHREIGEITRAQAESIRSKRRAVKMMCVVMSIFAVCWLPYQLFFIIIRIKPSVQAYKHLPKIFVSCYWLAMSNAIYNPIIYFTMNRR
;
A
#
# COMPACT_ATOMS: atom_id res chain seq x y z
N MET A 1 -28.17 5.66 -14.08
CA MET A 1 -27.18 6.43 -14.85
C MET A 1 -27.97 7.60 -15.39
N TYR A 2 -27.79 8.82 -14.87
CA TYR A 2 -28.58 9.98 -15.31
C TYR A 2 -28.00 10.46 -16.64
N PRO A 3 -28.62 10.16 -17.79
CA PRO A 3 -28.01 10.38 -19.10
C PRO A 3 -27.94 11.88 -19.46
N LEU A 4 -28.59 12.75 -18.69
CA LEU A 4 -28.68 14.19 -18.91
C LEU A 4 -27.71 15.02 -18.05
N ARG A 5 -26.88 14.40 -17.19
CA ARG A 5 -25.89 15.16 -16.42
C ARG A 5 -24.68 15.43 -17.32
N PRO A 6 -24.29 16.69 -17.56
CA PRO A 6 -23.17 17.03 -18.42
C PRO A 6 -21.89 16.35 -17.90
N ARG A 7 -21.11 15.81 -18.84
CA ARG A 7 -19.79 15.22 -18.55
C ARG A 7 -18.94 16.25 -17.83
N SER A 8 -18.21 15.83 -16.78
CA SER A 8 -17.35 16.73 -16.03
C SER A 8 -16.41 17.48 -16.96
N SER A 9 -16.40 18.81 -16.86
CA SER A 9 -15.50 19.65 -17.64
C SER A 9 -14.04 19.25 -17.35
N PRO A 10 -13.13 19.27 -18.34
CA PRO A 10 -11.71 19.06 -18.11
C PRO A 10 -11.14 19.96 -17.01
N LYS A 11 -11.60 21.22 -16.95
CA LYS A 11 -11.20 22.19 -15.91
C LYS A 11 -11.56 21.71 -14.49
N ALA A 12 -12.78 21.20 -14.32
CA ALA A 12 -13.23 20.64 -13.05
C ALA A 12 -12.42 19.39 -12.66
N THR A 13 -12.08 18.54 -13.64
CA THR A 13 -11.28 17.33 -13.40
C THR A 13 -9.87 17.68 -12.93
N ILE A 14 -9.21 18.65 -13.57
CA ILE A 14 -7.88 19.13 -13.17
C ILE A 14 -7.91 19.73 -11.76
N PHE A 15 -8.94 20.51 -11.45
CA PHE A 15 -9.14 21.07 -10.11
C PHE A 15 -9.21 19.99 -9.03
N PHE A 16 -9.98 18.90 -9.24
CA PHE A 16 -10.04 17.80 -8.29
C PHE A 16 -8.72 17.05 -8.15
N ILE A 17 -7.97 16.85 -9.26
CA ILE A 17 -6.63 16.24 -9.20
C ILE A 17 -5.72 17.08 -8.29
N PHE A 18 -5.73 18.39 -8.44
CA PHE A 18 -4.92 19.28 -7.61
C PHE A 18 -5.29 19.20 -6.12
N LEU A 19 -6.59 19.16 -5.80
CA LEU A 19 -7.06 18.96 -4.43
C LEU A 19 -6.60 17.61 -3.85
N ILE A 20 -6.65 16.54 -4.64
CA ILE A 20 -6.16 15.22 -4.23
C ILE A 20 -4.68 15.30 -3.86
N TRP A 21 -3.84 15.94 -4.69
CA TRP A 21 -2.42 16.10 -4.40
C TRP A 21 -2.15 16.92 -3.11
N ILE A 22 -2.86 18.04 -2.92
CA ILE A 22 -2.75 18.83 -1.69
C ILE A 22 -3.11 17.98 -0.47
N SER A 23 -4.25 17.29 -0.51
CA SER A 23 -4.68 16.45 0.60
C SER A 23 -3.70 15.31 0.90
N ALA A 24 -3.13 14.67 -0.14
CA ALA A 24 -2.13 13.63 0.01
C ALA A 24 -0.86 14.15 0.70
N PHE A 25 -0.41 15.36 0.33
CA PHE A 25 0.73 15.99 0.96
C PHE A 25 0.44 16.30 2.44
N ILE A 26 -0.72 16.89 2.75
CA ILE A 26 -1.14 17.19 4.12
C ILE A 26 -1.19 15.93 4.98
N VAL A 27 -1.72 14.82 4.47
CA VAL A 27 -1.79 13.55 5.20
C VAL A 27 -0.40 12.93 5.42
N GLY A 28 0.54 13.12 4.48
CA GLY A 28 1.92 12.62 4.60
C GLY A 28 2.85 13.47 5.48
N LEU A 29 2.52 14.75 5.68
CA LEU A 29 3.37 15.71 6.40
C LEU A 29 3.70 15.31 7.85
N PRO A 30 2.76 14.85 8.70
CA PRO A 30 3.06 14.47 10.07
C PRO A 30 4.13 13.39 10.16
N GLY A 31 4.07 12.39 9.28
CA GLY A 31 5.09 11.36 9.21
C GLY A 31 6.44 11.91 8.77
N LEU A 32 6.46 12.82 7.79
CA LEU A 32 7.71 13.43 7.32
C LEU A 32 8.39 14.28 8.40
N VAL A 33 7.62 15.09 9.15
CA VAL A 33 8.16 15.99 10.18
C VAL A 33 8.61 15.20 11.41
N ALA A 34 7.89 14.15 11.79
CA ALA A 34 8.24 13.34 12.95
C ALA A 34 9.37 12.33 12.68
N ALA A 35 9.78 12.13 11.43
CA ALA A 35 10.85 11.21 11.08
C ALA A 35 12.23 11.79 11.45
N GLU A 36 12.85 11.20 12.47
CA GLU A 36 14.22 11.54 12.90
C GLU A 36 15.18 10.36 12.61
N LEU A 37 16.44 10.70 12.34
CA LEU A 37 17.51 9.73 12.09
C LEU A 37 18.40 9.63 13.33
N PHE A 38 18.47 8.45 13.93
CA PHE A 38 19.34 8.14 15.07
C PHE A 38 20.45 7.18 14.65
N ASP A 39 21.66 7.41 15.13
CA ASP A 39 22.78 6.50 14.91
C ASP A 39 22.85 5.48 16.06
N GLN A 40 22.50 4.23 15.77
CA GLN A 40 22.53 3.15 16.75
C GLN A 40 23.86 2.38 16.65
N LYS A 41 24.74 2.62 17.61
CA LYS A 41 26.00 1.88 17.76
C LYS A 41 25.73 0.49 18.33
N THR A 42 25.81 -0.54 17.49
CA THR A 42 25.71 -1.94 17.95
C THR A 42 27.11 -2.50 18.13
N VAL A 43 27.44 -2.94 19.35
CA VAL A 43 28.71 -3.59 19.66
C VAL A 43 28.49 -5.09 19.70
N ASN A 44 28.99 -5.80 18.69
CA ASN A 44 28.94 -7.26 18.67
C ASN A 44 30.32 -7.82 19.01
N PHE A 45 30.34 -8.75 19.96
CA PHE A 45 31.55 -9.47 20.34
C PHE A 45 31.57 -10.80 19.59
N THR A 46 32.46 -10.94 18.61
CA THR A 46 32.70 -12.22 17.95
C THR A 46 33.89 -12.88 18.61
N LYS A 47 33.71 -14.10 19.11
CA LYS A 47 34.83 -14.94 19.53
C LYS A 47 35.55 -15.43 18.27
N VAL A 48 36.84 -15.11 18.14
CA VAL A 48 37.70 -15.68 17.11
C VAL A 48 37.85 -17.17 17.40
N HIS A 49 37.40 -18.03 16.48
CA HIS A 49 37.62 -19.47 16.56
C HIS A 49 38.97 -19.75 15.89
N ASN A 50 39.98 -20.18 16.67
CA ASN A 50 41.26 -20.57 16.11
C ASN A 50 41.14 -21.97 15.50
N ASP A 51 41.07 -22.05 14.17
CA ASP A 51 41.01 -23.30 13.38
C ASP A 51 42.39 -23.98 13.18
N THR A 52 43.33 -23.83 14.12
CA THR A 52 44.64 -24.53 14.04
C THR A 52 44.87 -25.39 15.27
N GLY A 53 44.77 -26.70 15.07
CA GLY A 53 45.01 -27.73 16.09
C GLY A 53 46.48 -27.91 16.46
N LEU A 54 47.08 -26.93 17.15
CA LEU A 54 48.33 -27.14 17.88
C LEU A 54 48.32 -26.33 19.19
N GLN A 55 48.36 -27.03 20.33
CA GLN A 55 48.35 -26.44 21.67
C GLN A 55 49.74 -25.91 22.04
N VAL A 56 49.91 -24.58 22.17
CA VAL A 56 51.05 -23.97 22.88
C VAL A 56 50.60 -22.68 23.60
N THR A 57 50.91 -22.63 24.90
CA THR A 57 50.95 -21.55 25.92
C THR A 57 50.43 -20.12 25.67
N GLN A 58 49.69 -19.63 26.68
CA GLN A 58 49.57 -18.26 27.22
C GLN A 58 48.92 -17.13 26.39
N GLU A 59 47.85 -16.59 27.01
CA GLU A 59 47.32 -15.22 27.02
C GLU A 59 46.54 -14.63 25.82
N ILE A 60 45.41 -14.01 26.21
CA ILE A 60 44.48 -13.13 25.47
C ILE A 60 43.59 -13.85 24.44
N SER A 61 42.39 -14.23 24.88
CA SER A 61 41.23 -14.35 23.98
C SER A 61 41.00 -12.96 23.38
N GLU A 62 41.59 -12.66 22.22
CA GLU A 62 41.32 -11.43 21.47
C GLU A 62 39.84 -11.45 21.06
N LEU A 63 39.04 -10.75 21.85
CA LEU A 63 37.65 -10.50 21.57
C LEU A 63 37.62 -9.42 20.49
N GLU A 64 37.39 -9.80 19.23
CA GLU A 64 37.25 -8.81 18.17
C GLU A 64 35.92 -8.06 18.39
N VAL A 65 36.04 -6.76 18.69
CA VAL A 65 34.90 -5.88 18.94
C VAL A 65 34.43 -5.31 17.60
N LYS A 66 33.39 -5.90 17.01
CA LYS A 66 32.78 -5.38 15.79
C LYS A 66 31.76 -4.30 16.12
N VAL A 67 32.16 -3.05 15.95
CA VAL A 67 31.26 -1.89 16.03
C VAL A 67 30.54 -1.74 14.69
N THR A 68 29.23 -1.94 14.67
CA THR A 68 28.40 -1.63 13.50
C THR A 68 27.56 -0.39 13.81
N MET A 69 27.71 0.66 13.01
CA MET A 69 26.79 1.80 13.04
C MET A 69 25.59 1.48 12.15
N LYS A 70 24.40 1.50 12.75
CA LYS A 70 23.14 1.34 12.02
C LYS A 70 22.36 2.63 12.15
N LEU A 71 22.13 3.29 11.03
CA LEU A 71 21.21 4.42 10.97
C LEU A 71 19.78 3.88 11.08
N HIS A 72 19.08 4.29 12.13
CA HIS A 72 17.68 3.92 12.37
C HIS A 72 16.79 5.15 12.21
N CYS A 73 15.70 5.02 11.46
CA CYS A 73 14.68 6.05 11.39
C CYS A 73 13.61 5.74 12.44
N SER A 74 13.34 6.67 13.35
CA SER A 74 12.25 6.56 14.31
C SER A 74 11.36 7.78 14.27
N PHE A 75 10.08 7.58 14.56
CA PHE A 75 9.14 8.68 14.68
C PHE A 75 9.17 9.24 16.10
N ASN A 76 9.56 10.51 16.23
CA ASN A 76 9.56 11.22 17.51
C ASN A 76 8.19 11.89 17.73
N LEU A 77 7.19 11.07 18.02
CA LEU A 77 5.83 11.52 18.29
C LEU A 77 5.25 10.71 19.47
N SER A 78 4.33 11.31 20.23
CA SER A 78 3.70 10.60 21.34
C SER A 78 3.03 9.30 20.84
N PRO A 79 3.06 8.22 21.62
CA PRO A 79 2.54 6.92 21.18
C PRO A 79 1.05 6.97 20.83
N GLU A 80 0.28 7.80 21.53
CA GLU A 80 -1.15 8.05 21.26
C GLU A 80 -1.37 8.70 19.89
N LEU A 81 -0.54 9.67 19.51
CA LEU A 81 -0.62 10.33 18.21
C LEU A 81 -0.20 9.40 17.07
N LEU A 82 0.80 8.54 17.28
CA LEU A 82 1.20 7.53 16.29
C LEU A 82 0.11 6.50 16.05
N GLU A 83 -0.58 6.06 17.10
CA GLU A 83 -1.70 5.14 16.99
C GLU A 83 -2.88 5.79 16.24
N LEU A 84 -3.25 7.02 16.61
CA LEU A 84 -4.30 7.77 15.90
C LEU A 84 -3.93 7.99 14.43
N TYR A 85 -2.67 8.29 14.14
CA TYR A 85 -2.18 8.48 12.78
C TYR A 85 -2.28 7.21 11.94
N ASP A 86 -1.87 6.06 12.48
CA ASP A 86 -2.00 4.77 11.78
C ASP A 86 -3.46 4.43 11.45
N TYR A 87 -4.39 4.64 12.40
CA TYR A 87 -5.82 4.44 12.14
C TYR A 87 -6.36 5.44 11.13
N ALA A 88 -5.97 6.71 11.22
CA ALA A 88 -6.36 7.73 10.26
C ALA A 88 -5.87 7.37 8.84
N LEU A 89 -4.63 6.93 8.69
CA LEU A 89 -4.08 6.44 7.43
C LEU A 89 -4.85 5.22 6.91
N PHE A 90 -5.16 4.25 7.76
CA PHE A 90 -5.98 3.10 7.36
C PHE A 90 -7.35 3.52 6.84
N ILE A 91 -8.03 4.44 7.53
CA ILE A 91 -9.36 4.91 7.11
C ILE A 91 -9.25 5.72 5.80
N LEU A 92 -8.37 6.71 5.76
CA LEU A 92 -8.28 7.66 4.65
C LEU A 92 -7.66 7.07 3.39
N MET A 93 -6.62 6.24 3.52
CA MET A 93 -5.88 5.69 2.38
C MET A 93 -6.41 4.33 1.91
N TYR A 94 -7.16 3.59 2.75
CA TYR A 94 -7.64 2.26 2.39
C TYR A 94 -9.17 2.12 2.46
N LEU A 95 -9.81 2.31 3.61
CA LEU A 95 -11.25 2.07 3.76
C LEU A 95 -12.11 3.05 2.96
N LEU A 96 -11.85 4.35 3.03
CA LEU A 96 -12.63 5.37 2.33
C LEU A 96 -12.53 5.20 0.80
N PRO A 97 -11.34 5.05 0.19
CA PRO A 97 -11.23 4.77 -1.23
C PRO A 97 -11.94 3.47 -1.62
N LEU A 98 -11.74 2.38 -0.86
CA LEU A 98 -12.35 1.09 -1.19
C LEU A 98 -13.89 1.12 -1.10
N THR A 99 -14.44 1.75 -0.06
CA THR A 99 -15.89 1.85 0.13
C THR A 99 -16.54 2.78 -0.89
N THR A 100 -15.92 3.92 -1.22
CA THR A 100 -16.42 4.83 -2.26
C THR A 100 -16.41 4.17 -3.65
N LEU A 101 -15.35 3.42 -3.97
CA LEU A 101 -15.28 2.62 -5.19
C LEU A 101 -16.34 1.51 -5.19
N ALA A 102 -16.49 0.75 -4.11
CA ALA A 102 -17.49 -0.30 -4.04
C ALA A 102 -18.93 0.25 -4.17
N ALA A 103 -19.26 1.31 -3.44
CA ALA A 103 -20.59 1.93 -3.43
C ALA A 103 -20.98 2.50 -4.80
N THR A 104 -20.00 2.94 -5.59
CA THR A 104 -20.24 3.47 -6.94
C THR A 104 -20.24 2.37 -8.00
N TYR A 105 -19.21 1.52 -8.03
CA TYR A 105 -19.00 0.56 -9.11
C TYR A 105 -19.83 -0.72 -8.98
N VAL A 106 -20.11 -1.22 -7.76
CA VAL A 106 -20.92 -2.44 -7.61
C VAL A 106 -22.33 -2.26 -8.19
N PRO A 107 -23.08 -1.19 -7.87
CA PRO A 107 -24.40 -0.97 -8.48
C PRO A 107 -24.33 -0.73 -9.99
N ILE A 108 -23.28 -0.06 -10.49
CA ILE A 108 -23.07 0.18 -11.92
C ILE A 108 -22.85 -1.16 -12.64
N SER A 109 -22.00 -2.03 -12.09
CA SER A 109 -21.75 -3.38 -12.60
C SER A 109 -23.02 -4.21 -12.65
N ILE A 110 -23.78 -4.28 -11.54
CA ILE A 110 -25.04 -5.04 -11.50
C ILE A 110 -26.04 -4.52 -12.56
N ARG A 111 -26.21 -3.21 -12.68
CA ARG A 111 -27.13 -2.61 -13.66
C ARG A 111 -26.69 -2.89 -15.10
N LEU A 112 -25.40 -2.80 -15.40
CA LEU A 112 -24.86 -3.06 -16.73
C LEU A 112 -24.97 -4.53 -17.14
N TRP A 113 -24.89 -5.45 -16.19
CA TRP A 113 -25.04 -6.89 -16.45
C TRP A 113 -26.51 -7.32 -16.55
N ARG A 114 -27.40 -6.70 -15.77
CA ARG A 114 -28.84 -7.02 -15.77
C ARG A 114 -29.60 -6.42 -16.96
N HIS A 115 -29.07 -5.40 -17.63
CA HIS A 115 -29.62 -4.91 -18.89
C HIS A 115 -29.37 -5.93 -20.01
N ARG A 116 -30.30 -6.87 -20.17
CA ARG A 116 -30.46 -7.67 -21.39
C ARG A 116 -31.06 -6.74 -22.45
N GLU A 117 -30.46 -6.70 -23.62
CA GLU A 117 -30.87 -5.85 -24.73
C GLU A 117 -32.22 -6.37 -25.27
N ILE A 118 -33.33 -5.82 -24.79
CA ILE A 118 -34.68 -6.14 -25.27
C ILE A 118 -35.07 -4.99 -26.22
N GLY A 119 -34.88 -5.18 -27.53
CA GLY A 119 -35.20 -4.22 -28.59
C GLY A 119 -34.19 -4.23 -29.75
N GLU A 120 -34.54 -3.60 -30.88
CA GLU A 120 -33.63 -3.41 -32.01
C GLU A 120 -32.66 -2.26 -31.67
N ILE A 121 -31.40 -2.62 -31.39
CA ILE A 121 -30.36 -1.67 -31.00
C ILE A 121 -29.49 -1.37 -32.21
N THR A 122 -29.25 -0.10 -32.50
CA THR A 122 -28.31 0.28 -33.57
C THR A 122 -26.90 -0.19 -33.22
N ARG A 123 -26.10 -0.57 -34.23
CA ARG A 123 -24.71 -1.04 -34.03
C ARG A 123 -23.88 -0.10 -33.15
N ALA A 124 -24.03 1.22 -33.35
CA ALA A 124 -23.36 2.25 -32.55
C ALA A 124 -23.76 2.23 -31.04
N GLN A 125 -25.02 1.94 -30.73
CA GLN A 125 -25.50 1.84 -29.35
C GLN A 125 -24.96 0.58 -28.67
N ALA A 126 -24.94 -0.55 -29.38
CA ALA A 126 -24.36 -1.81 -28.87
C ALA A 126 -22.85 -1.68 -28.61
N GLU A 127 -22.11 -1.00 -29.49
CA GLU A 127 -20.68 -0.70 -29.28
C GLU A 127 -20.45 0.22 -28.07
N SER A 128 -21.28 1.25 -27.88
CA SER A 128 -21.23 2.15 -26.73
C SER A 128 -21.44 1.39 -25.41
N ILE A 129 -22.42 0.47 -25.37
CA ILE A 129 -22.69 -0.37 -24.20
C ILE A 129 -21.51 -1.31 -23.93
N ARG A 130 -20.96 -1.96 -24.96
CA ARG A 130 -19.80 -2.85 -24.85
C ARG A 130 -18.57 -2.10 -24.30
N SER A 131 -18.31 -0.89 -24.79
CA SER A 131 -17.23 -0.03 -24.31
C SER A 131 -17.42 0.34 -22.83
N LYS A 132 -18.63 0.73 -22.41
CA LYS A 132 -18.93 1.02 -21.00
C LYS A 132 -18.75 -0.20 -20.10
N ARG A 133 -19.23 -1.38 -20.52
CA ARG A 133 -19.02 -2.64 -19.78
C ARG A 133 -17.54 -2.96 -19.61
N ARG A 134 -16.74 -2.75 -20.66
CA ARG A 134 -15.28 -2.95 -20.63
C ARG A 134 -14.60 -2.01 -19.63
N ALA A 135 -14.92 -0.72 -19.67
CA ALA A 135 -14.39 0.26 -18.74
C ALA A 135 -14.76 -0.07 -17.28
N VAL A 136 -16.00 -0.49 -17.02
CA VAL A 136 -16.46 -0.86 -15.68
C VAL A 136 -15.79 -2.16 -15.21
N LYS A 137 -15.70 -3.18 -16.06
CA LYS A 137 -14.97 -4.42 -15.77
C LYS A 137 -13.52 -4.11 -15.39
N MET A 138 -12.89 -3.22 -16.14
CA MET A 138 -11.53 -2.77 -15.86
C MET A 138 -11.42 -2.09 -14.48
N MET A 139 -12.31 -1.15 -14.15
CA MET A 139 -12.31 -0.51 -12.84
C MET A 139 -12.52 -1.50 -11.69
N CYS A 140 -13.38 -2.52 -11.88
CA CYS A 140 -13.54 -3.59 -10.89
C CYS A 140 -12.24 -4.38 -10.67
N VAL A 141 -11.50 -4.71 -11.73
CA VAL A 141 -10.20 -5.41 -11.61
C VAL A 141 -9.19 -4.56 -10.84
N VAL A 142 -9.07 -3.27 -11.19
CA VAL A 142 -8.18 -2.32 -10.49
C VAL A 142 -8.55 -2.24 -9.00
N MET A 143 -9.84 -2.11 -8.68
CA MET A 143 -10.34 -2.06 -7.30
C MET A 143 -10.00 -3.34 -6.52
N SER A 144 -10.20 -4.53 -7.12
CA SER A 144 -9.87 -5.80 -6.48
C SER A 144 -8.38 -5.95 -6.19
N ILE A 145 -7.53 -5.55 -7.14
CA ILE A 145 -6.07 -5.62 -6.97
C ILE A 145 -5.60 -4.64 -5.88
N PHE A 146 -6.13 -3.42 -5.89
CA PHE A 146 -5.85 -2.44 -4.83
C PHE A 146 -6.21 -3.00 -3.45
N ALA A 147 -7.40 -3.59 -3.30
CA ALA A 147 -7.83 -4.19 -2.04
C ALA A 147 -6.88 -5.30 -1.58
N VAL A 148 -6.57 -6.26 -2.45
CA VAL A 148 -5.74 -7.42 -2.10
C VAL A 148 -4.29 -7.03 -1.82
N CYS A 149 -3.71 -6.12 -2.60
CA CYS A 149 -2.29 -5.77 -2.44
C CYS A 149 -2.04 -4.96 -1.17
N TRP A 150 -2.97 -4.08 -0.80
CA TRP A 150 -2.81 -3.21 0.36
C TRP A 150 -3.28 -3.85 1.68
N LEU A 151 -4.22 -4.81 1.63
CA LEU A 151 -4.78 -5.42 2.84
C LEU A 151 -3.70 -5.99 3.80
N PRO A 152 -2.69 -6.76 3.35
CA PRO A 152 -1.70 -7.33 4.28
C PRO A 152 -0.84 -6.27 4.95
N TYR A 153 -0.53 -5.18 4.24
CA TYR A 153 0.20 -4.04 4.79
C TYR A 153 -0.63 -3.32 5.85
N GLN A 154 -1.90 -3.04 5.56
CA GLN A 154 -2.79 -2.38 6.53
C GLN A 154 -3.04 -3.25 7.77
N LEU A 155 -3.28 -4.55 7.57
CA LEU A 155 -3.50 -5.49 8.65
C LEU A 155 -2.26 -5.65 9.54
N PHE A 156 -1.06 -5.57 8.97
CA PHE A 156 0.19 -5.61 9.72
C PHE A 156 0.22 -4.52 10.82
N PHE A 157 -0.04 -3.24 10.47
CA PHE A 157 -0.07 -2.16 11.46
C PHE A 157 -1.15 -2.38 12.52
N ILE A 158 -2.35 -2.78 12.12
CA ILE A 158 -3.46 -3.03 13.06
C ILE A 158 -3.10 -4.14 14.06
N ILE A 159 -2.53 -5.26 13.58
CA ILE A 159 -2.15 -6.38 14.45
C ILE A 159 -1.11 -5.97 15.48
N ILE A 160 -0.10 -5.20 15.07
CA ILE A 160 0.97 -4.76 15.97
C ILE A 160 0.43 -3.82 17.07
N ARG A 161 -0.59 -3.01 16.75
CA ARG A 161 -1.25 -2.13 17.71
C ARG A 161 -2.11 -2.94 18.70
N ILE A 162 -2.91 -3.89 18.23
CA ILE A 162 -3.80 -4.70 19.07
C ILE A 162 -3.01 -5.69 19.95
N LYS A 163 -1.93 -6.26 19.43
CA LYS A 163 -1.10 -7.26 20.13
C LYS A 163 0.38 -6.85 20.12
N PRO A 164 0.81 -5.95 21.02
CA PRO A 164 2.20 -5.54 21.13
C PRO A 164 3.18 -6.72 21.35
N SER A 165 2.72 -7.83 21.94
CA SER A 165 3.53 -9.04 22.12
C SER A 165 4.04 -9.65 20.81
N VAL A 166 3.36 -9.38 19.68
CA VAL A 166 3.79 -9.81 18.34
C VAL A 166 5.06 -9.08 17.90
N GLN A 167 5.38 -7.91 18.47
CA GLN A 167 6.60 -7.16 18.15
C GLN A 167 7.88 -7.94 18.47
N ALA A 168 7.83 -8.83 19.48
CA ALA A 168 8.96 -9.67 19.87
C ALA A 168 9.21 -10.86 18.91
N TYR A 169 8.36 -11.05 17.90
CA TYR A 169 8.48 -12.18 16.99
C TYR A 169 9.68 -12.05 16.06
N LYS A 170 10.59 -13.03 16.10
CA LYS A 170 11.87 -13.03 15.34
C LYS A 170 11.71 -12.82 13.82
N HIS A 171 10.59 -13.25 13.24
CA HIS A 171 10.36 -13.14 11.80
C HIS A 171 9.49 -11.94 11.39
N LEU A 172 9.12 -11.08 12.33
CA LEU A 172 8.30 -9.90 12.07
C LEU A 172 8.88 -8.98 10.96
N PRO A 173 10.19 -8.68 10.90
CA PRO A 173 10.73 -7.86 9.83
C PRO A 173 10.57 -8.50 8.44
N LYS A 174 10.65 -9.84 8.34
CA LYS A 174 10.45 -10.55 7.07
C LYS A 174 8.99 -10.47 6.62
N ILE A 175 8.05 -10.56 7.56
CA ILE A 175 6.62 -10.39 7.29
C ILE A 175 6.35 -8.96 6.82
N PHE A 176 6.87 -7.95 7.51
CA PHE A 176 6.76 -6.56 7.12
C PHE A 176 7.22 -6.32 5.68
N VAL A 177 8.44 -6.76 5.34
CA VAL A 177 9.01 -6.59 3.99
C VAL A 177 8.14 -7.28 2.94
N SER A 178 7.58 -8.46 3.25
CA SER A 178 6.70 -9.18 2.33
C SER A 178 5.37 -8.44 2.10
N CYS A 179 4.74 -7.94 3.17
CA CYS A 179 3.52 -7.13 3.07
C CYS A 179 3.76 -5.83 2.31
N TYR A 180 4.87 -5.14 2.61
CA TYR A 180 5.27 -3.91 1.93
C TYR A 180 5.54 -4.13 0.44
N TRP A 181 6.27 -5.19 0.11
CA TRP A 181 6.54 -5.55 -1.29
C TRP A 181 5.25 -5.79 -2.07
N LEU A 182 4.30 -6.52 -1.48
CA LEU A 182 3.00 -6.74 -2.10
C LEU A 182 2.25 -5.42 -2.33
N ALA A 183 2.20 -4.54 -1.32
CA ALA A 183 1.56 -3.23 -1.46
C ALA A 183 2.20 -2.39 -2.58
N MET A 184 3.53 -2.40 -2.70
CA MET A 184 4.26 -1.69 -3.75
C MET A 184 4.06 -2.30 -5.14
N SER A 185 3.89 -3.62 -5.23
CA SER A 185 3.60 -4.29 -6.51
C SER A 185 2.31 -3.79 -7.19
N ASN A 186 1.40 -3.16 -6.43
CA ASN A 186 0.17 -2.56 -6.95
C ASN A 186 0.40 -1.62 -8.15
N ALA A 187 1.53 -0.89 -8.15
CA ALA A 187 1.87 0.04 -9.23
C ALA A 187 2.08 -0.66 -10.59
N ILE A 188 2.54 -1.91 -10.59
CA ILE A 188 2.85 -2.68 -11.80
C ILE A 188 1.56 -3.19 -12.47
N TYR A 189 0.55 -3.54 -11.68
CA TYR A 189 -0.68 -4.10 -12.24
C TYR A 189 -1.47 -3.07 -13.06
N ASN A 190 -1.40 -1.79 -12.72
CA ASN A 190 -2.11 -0.72 -13.44
C ASN A 190 -1.83 -0.78 -14.96
N PRO A 191 -0.58 -0.61 -15.47
CA PRO A 191 -0.26 -0.78 -16.88
C PRO A 191 -0.70 -2.12 -17.50
N ILE A 192 -0.53 -3.24 -16.78
CA ILE A 192 -0.91 -4.58 -17.26
C ILE A 192 -2.41 -4.65 -17.53
N ILE A 193 -3.23 -4.11 -16.61
CA ILE A 193 -4.68 -4.08 -16.75
C ILE A 193 -5.07 -3.20 -17.94
N TYR A 194 -4.49 -1.99 -18.07
CA TYR A 194 -4.77 -1.12 -19.24
C TYR A 194 -4.40 -1.83 -20.54
N PHE A 195 -3.23 -2.48 -20.62
CA PHE A 195 -2.80 -3.16 -21.83
C PHE A 195 -3.72 -4.34 -22.20
N THR A 196 -4.00 -5.23 -21.24
CA THR A 196 -4.80 -6.43 -21.46
C THR A 196 -6.27 -6.10 -21.71
N MET A 197 -6.82 -5.13 -20.97
CA MET A 197 -8.23 -4.80 -20.99
C MET A 197 -8.57 -3.60 -21.87
N ASN A 198 -7.60 -2.95 -22.52
CA ASN A 198 -7.83 -1.87 -23.49
C ASN A 198 -7.14 -2.11 -24.86
N ARG A 199 -7.03 -3.37 -25.33
CA ARG A 199 -6.80 -3.68 -26.75
C ARG A 199 -7.88 -3.01 -27.63
N ARG A 200 -7.53 -1.93 -28.30
CA ARG A 200 -8.29 -1.39 -29.43
C ARG A 200 -8.26 -2.38 -30.59
#